data_AF-A0A8S3T2D4-F1
#
_entry.id   AF-A0A8S3T2D4-F1
#
_cell.length_a   1.000
_cell.length_b   1.000
_cell.length_c   1.000
_cell.angle_alpha   90.00
_cell.angle_beta   90.00
_cell.angle_gamma   90.00
#
_symmetry.space_group_name_H-M   'P 1'
#
loop_
_entity.id
_entity.type
_entity.pdbx_description
1 polymer ?
#
loop_
_entity_poly.entity_id
_entity_poly.type
_entity_poly.pdbx_seq_one_letter_code
_entity_poly.pdbx_strand_id
1 'polypeptide(L)'
;MSPINVNRLEYVLKEHPDKHFVMYLLNGIRFGFDTLVSILDLPTFECKNLLSAIRDPESVDMLLKQEIDKGYVKGPFSSPPFETYRVSPIGIAEGKYSGKKRLILDLSSPHEHETHESINSLIDKEVCSLSYVKIDDAIRAIKHFGKQTILNKTDMTYAFNS
;
A
#
# COMPACT_ATOMS: atom_id res chain seq x y z
N MET A 1 11.11 4.31 -9.88
CA MET A 1 11.81 5.31 -9.05
C MET A 1 10.81 5.87 -8.06
N SER A 2 11.14 5.85 -6.77
CA SER A 2 10.32 6.47 -5.73
C SER A 2 10.12 7.96 -6.01
N PRO A 3 8.90 8.52 -5.90
CA PRO A 3 8.70 9.96 -6.00
C PRO A 3 9.30 10.72 -4.81
N ILE A 4 9.72 10.02 -3.74
CA ILE A 4 10.21 10.61 -2.51
C ILE A 4 11.75 10.72 -2.55
N ASN A 5 12.26 11.95 -2.43
CA ASN A 5 13.68 12.17 -2.19
C ASN A 5 14.00 11.98 -0.71
N VAL A 6 14.46 10.78 -0.34
CA VAL A 6 14.72 10.43 1.05
C VAL A 6 15.76 11.33 1.71
N ASN A 7 16.81 11.74 0.99
CA ASN A 7 17.85 12.59 1.56
C ASN A 7 17.31 13.98 1.91
N ARG A 8 16.40 14.52 1.08
CA ARG A 8 15.70 15.76 1.39
C ARG A 8 14.72 15.58 2.54
N LEU A 9 14.01 14.46 2.60
CA LEU A 9 13.08 14.14 3.68
C LEU A 9 13.81 14.05 5.03
N GLU A 10 14.95 13.36 5.07
CA GLU A 10 15.85 13.25 6.23
C GLU A 10 16.31 14.63 6.72
N TYR A 11 16.72 15.51 5.80
CA TYR A 11 17.08 16.88 6.13
C TYR A 11 15.92 17.66 6.77
N VAL A 12 14.72 17.57 6.20
CA VAL A 12 13.53 18.28 6.71
C VAL A 12 13.09 17.75 8.08
N LEU A 13 13.24 16.45 8.32
CA LEU A 13 12.86 15.79 9.58
C LEU A 13 13.96 15.86 10.65
N LYS A 14 15.09 16.52 10.37
CA LYS A 14 16.24 16.59 11.28
C LYS A 14 15.87 17.12 12.66
N GLU A 15 14.94 18.07 12.76
CA GLU A 15 14.50 18.68 14.03
C GLU A 15 13.23 18.05 14.61
N HIS A 16 12.72 16.96 14.04
CA HIS A 16 11.52 16.30 14.55
C HIS A 16 11.75 15.75 15.97
N PRO A 17 10.82 15.93 16.93
CA PRO A 17 11.03 15.53 18.33
C PRO A 17 11.11 14.00 18.49
N ASP A 18 10.33 13.26 17.70
CA ASP A 18 10.37 11.79 17.70
C ASP A 18 11.39 11.30 16.67
N LYS A 19 12.59 10.91 17.14
CA LYS A 19 13.67 10.38 16.29
C LYS A 19 13.46 8.92 15.90
N HIS A 20 12.76 8.13 16.72
CA HIS A 20 12.50 6.73 16.42
C HIS A 20 11.54 6.61 15.25
N PHE A 21 10.47 7.41 15.26
CA PHE A 21 9.54 7.52 14.14
C PHE A 21 10.24 7.93 12.84
N VAL A 22 11.11 8.95 12.89
CA VAL A 22 11.86 9.41 11.72
C VAL A 22 12.77 8.31 11.17
N MET A 23 13.50 7.61 12.04
CA MET A 23 14.37 6.52 11.62
C MET A 23 13.58 5.38 10.98
N TYR A 24 12.47 4.98 11.61
CA TYR A 24 11.56 3.96 11.07
C TYR A 24 11.04 4.36 9.67
N LEU A 25 10.54 5.59 9.52
CA LEU A 25 10.03 6.10 8.26
C LEU A 25 11.09 6.14 7.16
N LEU A 26 12.27 6.67 7.45
CA LEU A 26 13.36 6.80 6.47
C LEU A 26 13.88 5.43 6.04
N ASN A 27 14.05 4.50 6.98
CA ASN A 27 14.46 3.13 6.67
C ASN A 27 13.39 2.41 5.86
N GLY A 28 12.11 2.59 6.21
CA GLY A 28 10.99 2.02 5.47
C GLY A 28 10.96 2.47 4.00
N ILE A 29 11.21 3.75 3.73
CA ILE A 29 11.25 4.26 2.36
C ILE A 29 12.53 3.82 1.61
N ARG A 30 13.66 3.64 2.31
CA ARG A 30 14.94 3.22 1.68
C ARG A 30 14.97 1.73 1.37
N PHE A 31 14.46 0.92 2.28
CA PHE A 31 14.73 -0.52 2.33
C PHE A 31 13.45 -1.37 2.31
N GLY A 32 12.28 -0.73 2.37
CA GLY A 32 10.98 -1.39 2.47
C GLY A 32 10.45 -1.43 3.90
N PHE A 33 9.14 -1.57 4.03
CA PHE A 33 8.45 -1.72 5.30
C PHE A 33 8.21 -3.20 5.62
N ASP A 34 8.21 -3.53 6.91
CA ASP A 34 7.74 -4.82 7.36
C ASP A 34 6.24 -4.96 7.08
N THR A 35 5.83 -6.14 6.61
CA THR A 35 4.42 -6.48 6.37
C THR A 35 3.63 -6.71 7.66
N LEU A 36 4.32 -6.85 8.80
CA LEU A 36 3.74 -7.08 10.13
C LEU A 36 2.93 -8.38 10.25
N VAL A 37 3.13 -9.31 9.31
CA VAL A 37 2.59 -10.67 9.39
C VAL A 37 3.46 -11.47 10.37
N SER A 38 2.88 -11.86 11.50
CA SER A 38 3.60 -12.52 12.59
C SER A 38 3.79 -14.03 12.37
N ILE A 39 2.95 -14.65 11.54
CA ILE A 39 2.99 -16.08 11.22
C ILE A 39 3.76 -16.27 9.90
N LEU A 40 4.97 -16.82 9.97
CA LEU A 40 5.85 -17.00 8.81
C LEU A 40 5.64 -18.35 8.10
N ASP A 41 5.19 -19.38 8.82
CA ASP A 41 4.99 -20.74 8.30
C ASP A 41 3.57 -20.96 7.77
N LEU A 42 3.12 -20.08 6.87
CA LEU A 42 1.80 -20.22 6.23
C LEU A 42 1.87 -21.26 5.11
N PRO A 43 0.91 -22.20 4.98
CA PRO A 43 0.88 -23.12 3.85
C PRO A 43 0.61 -22.40 2.52
N THR A 44 1.05 -23.03 1.42
CA THR A 44 0.72 -22.54 0.08
C THR A 44 -0.79 -22.53 -0.14
N PHE A 45 -1.32 -21.40 -0.61
CA PHE A 45 -2.76 -21.26 -0.87
C PHE A 45 -3.04 -20.35 -2.05
N GLU A 46 -3.89 -20.82 -2.97
CA GLU A 46 -4.25 -20.11 -4.18
C GLU A 46 -5.73 -19.78 -4.24
N CYS A 47 -6.04 -18.49 -4.23
CA CYS A 47 -7.40 -18.02 -4.48
C CYS A 47 -7.61 -17.79 -5.98
N LYS A 48 -8.82 -18.08 -6.46
CA LYS A 48 -9.22 -17.75 -7.84
C LYS A 48 -9.51 -16.25 -7.98
N ASN A 49 -9.21 -15.71 -9.16
CA ASN A 49 -9.52 -14.32 -9.49
C ASN A 49 -11.01 -14.00 -9.38
N LEU A 50 -11.31 -12.73 -9.10
CA LEU A 50 -12.67 -12.22 -9.04
C LEU A 50 -13.31 -12.27 -10.44
N LEU A 51 -14.64 -12.41 -10.48
CA LEU A 51 -15.40 -12.45 -11.73
C LEU A 51 -15.15 -11.23 -12.63
N SER A 52 -14.87 -10.07 -12.05
CA SER A 52 -14.56 -8.85 -12.81
C SER A 52 -13.27 -8.96 -13.62
N ALA A 53 -12.24 -9.63 -13.10
CA ALA A 53 -11.00 -9.89 -13.84
C ALA A 53 -11.21 -10.96 -14.93
N ILE A 54 -11.96 -12.01 -14.63
CA ILE A 54 -12.23 -13.10 -15.59
C ILE A 54 -13.01 -12.59 -16.82
N ARG A 55 -13.94 -11.64 -16.61
CA ARG A 55 -14.79 -11.08 -17.68
C ARG A 55 -14.07 -10.07 -18.58
N ASP A 56 -12.93 -9.54 -18.17
CA ASP A 56 -12.23 -8.46 -18.86
C ASP A 56 -10.71 -8.67 -18.80
N PRO A 57 -10.21 -9.77 -19.40
CA PRO A 57 -8.80 -10.15 -19.34
C PRO A 57 -7.89 -9.14 -20.04
N GLU A 58 -8.36 -8.47 -21.10
CA GLU A 58 -7.57 -7.47 -21.83
C GLU A 58 -7.19 -6.29 -20.93
N SER A 59 -8.13 -5.79 -20.13
CA SER A 59 -7.85 -4.72 -19.18
C SER A 59 -6.93 -5.19 -18.05
N VAL A 60 -7.04 -6.46 -17.62
CA VAL A 60 -6.12 -7.07 -16.64
C VAL A 60 -4.69 -7.06 -17.18
N ASP A 61 -4.47 -7.60 -18.38
CA ASP A 61 -3.14 -7.71 -19.00
C ASP A 61 -2.52 -6.33 -19.20
N MET A 62 -3.29 -5.37 -19.71
CA MET A 62 -2.84 -3.99 -19.89
C MET A 62 -2.42 -3.35 -18.56
N LEU A 63 -3.24 -3.47 -17.51
CA LEU A 63 -2.95 -2.86 -16.22
C LEU A 63 -1.77 -3.54 -15.52
N LEU A 64 -1.67 -4.88 -15.59
CA LEU A 64 -0.54 -5.62 -15.04
C LEU A 64 0.76 -5.23 -15.73
N LYS A 65 0.74 -5.12 -17.06
CA LYS A 65 1.90 -4.65 -17.82
C LYS A 65 2.34 -3.25 -17.37
N GLN A 66 1.42 -2.33 -17.14
CA GLN A 66 1.76 -1.01 -16.64
C GLN A 66 2.44 -1.05 -15.25
N GLU A 67 1.98 -1.92 -14.35
CA GLU A 67 2.60 -2.06 -13.03
C GLU A 67 3.98 -2.75 -13.10
N ILE A 68 4.17 -3.70 -14.02
CA ILE A 68 5.47 -4.33 -14.32
C ILE A 68 6.43 -3.31 -14.94
N ASP A 69 5.99 -2.53 -15.94
CA ASP A 69 6.81 -1.53 -16.63
C ASP A 69 7.28 -0.43 -15.66
N LYS A 70 6.46 -0.07 -14.66
CA LYS A 70 6.85 0.84 -13.57
C LYS A 70 7.79 0.21 -12.55
N GLY A 71 7.93 -1.11 -12.57
CA GLY A 71 8.73 -1.90 -11.64
C GLY A 71 8.07 -2.15 -10.28
N TYR A 72 6.75 -1.92 -10.17
CA TYR A 72 5.99 -2.12 -8.93
C TYR A 72 5.63 -3.58 -8.69
N VAL A 73 5.49 -4.36 -9.77
CA VAL A 73 5.24 -5.79 -9.72
C VAL A 73 6.39 -6.53 -10.43
N LYS A 74 6.79 -7.68 -9.88
CA LYS A 74 7.76 -8.59 -10.51
C LYS A 74 7.03 -9.77 -11.13
N GLY A 75 7.53 -10.22 -12.28
CA GLY A 75 6.94 -11.28 -13.09
C GLY A 75 6.62 -10.81 -14.51
N PRO A 76 5.78 -11.54 -15.26
CA PRO A 76 5.20 -12.83 -14.88
C PRO A 76 6.29 -13.89 -14.68
N PHE A 77 6.09 -14.77 -13.71
CA PHE A 77 6.97 -15.92 -13.49
C PHE A 77 6.39 -17.15 -14.20
N SER A 78 7.23 -17.94 -14.86
CA SER A 78 6.81 -19.18 -15.54
C SER A 78 6.43 -20.30 -14.55
N SER A 79 6.91 -20.20 -13.32
CA SER A 79 6.63 -21.10 -12.20
C SER A 79 6.68 -20.29 -10.89
N PRO A 80 6.07 -20.78 -9.80
CA PRO A 80 6.15 -20.11 -8.50
C PRO A 80 7.62 -19.86 -8.10
N PRO A 81 7.99 -18.61 -7.73
CA PRO A 81 9.39 -18.28 -7.41
C PRO A 81 9.83 -18.73 -6.01
N PHE A 82 8.89 -19.20 -5.18
CA PHE A 82 9.12 -19.66 -3.81
C PHE A 82 8.48 -21.03 -3.58
N GLU A 83 9.04 -21.81 -2.67
CA GLU A 83 8.49 -23.13 -2.27
C GLU A 83 7.10 -22.98 -1.62
N THR A 84 6.97 -21.96 -0.78
CA THR A 84 5.74 -21.59 -0.09
C THR A 84 5.27 -20.22 -0.57
N TYR A 85 4.01 -20.11 -1.00
CA TYR A 85 3.50 -18.85 -1.54
C TYR A 85 1.99 -18.72 -1.37
N ARG A 86 1.49 -17.48 -1.41
CA ARG A 86 0.05 -17.19 -1.40
C ARG A 86 -0.35 -16.38 -2.62
N VAL A 87 -1.46 -16.77 -3.24
CA VAL A 87 -2.06 -16.06 -4.36
C VAL A 87 -3.38 -15.45 -3.92
N SER A 88 -3.40 -14.12 -3.79
CA SER A 88 -4.62 -13.36 -3.57
C SER A 88 -5.33 -13.08 -4.90
N PRO A 89 -6.67 -13.07 -4.95
CA PRO A 89 -7.42 -12.75 -6.16
C PRO A 89 -7.11 -11.36 -6.66
N ILE A 90 -7.03 -11.22 -7.98
CA ILE A 90 -7.16 -9.91 -8.63
C ILE A 90 -8.57 -9.70 -9.16
N GLY A 91 -8.97 -8.43 -9.19
CA GLY A 91 -10.21 -7.97 -9.80
C GLY A 91 -10.02 -6.63 -10.52
N ILE A 92 -11.05 -6.21 -11.24
CA ILE A 92 -11.14 -4.87 -11.82
C ILE A 92 -12.21 -4.07 -11.08
N ALA A 93 -11.86 -2.84 -10.71
CA ALA A 93 -12.85 -1.80 -10.38
C ALA A 93 -12.79 -0.65 -11.36
N GLU A 94 -13.94 -0.02 -11.57
CA GLU A 94 -14.10 1.13 -12.43
C GLU A 94 -14.51 2.36 -11.62
N GLY A 95 -13.80 3.47 -11.82
CA GLY A 95 -14.11 4.71 -11.14
C GLY A 95 -15.42 5.31 -11.64
N LYS A 96 -16.44 5.36 -10.77
CA LYS A 96 -17.82 5.81 -11.04
C LYS A 96 -17.99 7.00 -11.99
N TYR A 97 -17.11 8.00 -11.92
CA TYR A 97 -17.20 9.24 -12.73
C TYR A 97 -16.18 9.33 -13.86
N SER A 98 -15.14 8.50 -13.83
CA SER A 98 -14.01 8.60 -14.77
C SER A 98 -13.98 7.49 -15.81
N GLY A 99 -14.72 6.40 -15.58
CA GLY A 99 -14.62 5.17 -16.36
C GLY A 99 -13.25 4.48 -16.29
N LYS A 100 -12.33 5.01 -15.47
CA LYS A 100 -10.98 4.47 -15.37
C LYS A 100 -11.00 3.15 -14.59
N LYS A 101 -10.55 2.10 -15.25
CA LYS A 101 -10.34 0.77 -14.65
C LYS A 101 -9.06 0.76 -13.83
N ARG A 102 -9.07 -0.01 -12.74
CA ARG A 102 -7.94 -0.24 -11.84
C ARG A 102 -7.94 -1.69 -11.42
N LEU A 103 -6.75 -2.27 -11.29
CA LEU A 103 -6.57 -3.55 -10.63
C LEU A 103 -6.84 -3.40 -9.13
N ILE A 104 -7.54 -4.36 -8.56
CA ILE A 104 -7.68 -4.55 -7.12
C ILE A 104 -7.05 -5.88 -6.78
N LEU A 105 -6.25 -5.89 -5.71
CA LEU A 105 -5.78 -7.09 -5.06
C LEU A 105 -6.62 -7.33 -3.80
N ASP A 106 -7.30 -8.47 -3.72
CA ASP A 106 -8.13 -8.79 -2.57
C ASP A 106 -7.32 -9.52 -1.49
N LEU A 107 -6.77 -8.74 -0.57
CA LEU A 107 -6.01 -9.23 0.59
C LEU A 107 -6.91 -9.74 1.74
N SER A 108 -8.22 -9.56 1.63
CA SER A 108 -9.21 -10.07 2.57
C SER A 108 -9.74 -11.45 2.17
N SER A 109 -9.35 -11.95 0.99
CA SER A 109 -9.61 -13.30 0.55
C SER A 109 -8.58 -14.31 1.12
N PRO A 110 -8.98 -15.55 1.42
CA PRO A 110 -10.37 -16.02 1.38
C PRO A 110 -11.17 -15.50 2.59
N HIS A 111 -12.46 -15.22 2.37
CA HIS A 111 -13.35 -14.83 3.46
C HIS A 111 -13.79 -16.07 4.24
N GLU A 112 -13.60 -16.05 5.57
CA GLU A 112 -14.13 -17.06 6.50
C GLU A 112 -13.72 -18.52 6.14
N HIS A 113 -12.51 -18.73 5.63
CA HIS A 113 -12.03 -20.06 5.27
C HIS A 113 -11.49 -20.81 6.50
N GLU A 114 -11.95 -22.04 6.69
CA GLU A 114 -11.72 -22.85 7.90
C GLU A 114 -10.24 -23.08 8.23
N THR A 115 -9.39 -23.16 7.20
CA THR A 115 -7.97 -23.54 7.32
C THR A 115 -6.99 -22.47 6.86
N HIS A 116 -7.47 -21.37 6.29
CA HIS A 116 -6.59 -20.38 5.66
C HIS A 116 -7.11 -18.97 5.93
N GLU A 117 -6.47 -18.26 6.83
CA GLU A 117 -6.82 -16.87 7.12
C GLU A 117 -6.43 -15.93 5.96
N SER A 118 -7.15 -14.83 5.78
CA SER A 118 -6.76 -13.79 4.82
C SER A 118 -5.47 -13.09 5.27
N ILE A 119 -4.72 -12.47 4.34
CA ILE A 119 -3.50 -11.72 4.69
C ILE A 119 -3.82 -10.61 5.70
N ASN A 120 -4.93 -9.91 5.51
CA ASN A 120 -5.35 -8.85 6.42
C ASN A 120 -5.72 -9.36 7.83
N SER A 121 -6.18 -10.62 7.96
CA SER A 121 -6.49 -11.22 9.26
C SER A 121 -5.24 -11.54 10.08
N LEU A 122 -4.11 -11.76 9.41
CA LEU A 122 -2.83 -12.13 10.01
C LEU A 122 -2.06 -10.94 10.58
N ILE A 123 -2.49 -9.72 10.28
CA ILE A 123 -1.86 -8.48 10.75
C ILE A 123 -2.54 -8.04 12.04
N ASP A 124 -1.74 -7.82 13.09
CA ASP A 124 -2.27 -7.33 14.37
C ASP A 124 -2.82 -5.91 14.23
N LYS A 125 -4.11 -5.77 14.56
CA LYS A 125 -4.86 -4.51 14.49
C LYS A 125 -4.39 -3.50 15.52
N GLU A 126 -3.85 -3.95 16.65
CA GLU A 126 -3.36 -3.04 17.69
C GLU A 126 -2.10 -2.30 17.21
N VAL A 127 -1.22 -3.02 16.52
CA VAL A 127 0.02 -2.48 15.92
C VAL A 127 -0.29 -1.58 14.72
N CYS A 128 -1.35 -1.88 13.96
CA CYS A 128 -1.78 -1.10 12.79
C CYS A 128 -2.91 -0.10 13.07
N SER A 129 -3.00 0.43 14.30
CA SER A 129 -4.03 1.43 14.63
C SER A 129 -3.75 2.77 13.94
N LEU A 130 -4.63 3.17 13.01
CA LEU A 130 -4.53 4.43 12.29
C LEU A 130 -5.03 5.59 13.17
N SER A 131 -4.15 6.54 13.47
CA SER A 131 -4.54 7.84 14.04
C SER A 131 -4.76 8.85 12.91
N TYR A 132 -6.01 9.19 12.66
CA TYR A 132 -6.36 10.20 11.65
C TYR A 132 -6.19 11.60 12.22
N VAL A 133 -5.40 12.43 11.54
CA VAL A 133 -5.36 13.87 11.76
C VAL A 133 -6.74 14.43 11.39
N LYS A 134 -7.38 15.10 12.35
CA LYS A 134 -8.72 15.69 12.18
C LYS A 134 -8.63 17.08 11.57
N ILE A 135 -9.74 17.54 10.99
CA ILE A 135 -9.87 18.94 10.54
C ILE A 135 -9.59 19.91 11.69
N ASP A 136 -10.01 19.57 12.92
CA ASP A 136 -9.75 20.39 14.10
C ASP A 136 -8.25 20.53 14.40
N ASP A 137 -7.45 19.51 14.12
CA ASP A 137 -5.99 19.58 14.29
C ASP A 137 -5.39 20.57 13.30
N ALA A 138 -5.84 20.53 12.05
CA ALA A 138 -5.44 21.48 11.02
C ALA A 138 -5.88 22.92 11.39
N ILE A 139 -7.12 23.11 11.88
CA ILE A 139 -7.61 24.41 12.33
C ILE A 139 -6.78 24.92 13.51
N ARG A 140 -6.45 24.06 14.49
CA ARG A 140 -5.60 24.41 15.62
C ARG A 140 -4.21 24.84 15.16
N ALA A 141 -3.60 24.11 14.22
CA ALA A 141 -2.32 24.47 13.65
C ALA A 141 -2.36 25.84 12.95
N ILE A 142 -3.37 26.10 12.11
CA ILE A 142 -3.54 27.40 11.43
C ILE A 142 -3.70 28.54 12.43
N LYS A 143 -4.55 28.36 13.46
CA LYS A 143 -4.74 29.35 14.51
C LYS A 143 -3.46 29.61 15.31
N HIS A 144 -2.66 28.58 15.55
CA HIS A 144 -1.39 28.69 16.29
C HIS A 144 -0.36 29.53 15.54
N PHE A 145 -0.17 29.31 14.23
CA PHE A 145 0.76 30.10 13.43
C PHE A 145 0.25 31.53 13.13
N GLY A 146 -1.07 31.73 13.20
CA GLY A 146 -1.68 33.06 13.22
C GLY A 146 -1.82 33.73 11.86
N LYS A 147 -2.10 35.04 11.88
CA LYS A 147 -2.34 35.84 10.68
C LYS A 147 -1.04 35.94 9.86
N GLN A 148 -1.15 35.78 8.54
CA GLN A 148 -0.03 35.68 7.57
C GLN A 148 0.62 34.29 7.43
N THR A 149 0.07 33.24 8.04
CA THR A 149 0.50 31.86 7.78
C THR A 149 0.27 31.48 6.31
N ILE A 150 1.30 30.92 5.68
CA ILE A 150 1.24 30.37 4.32
C ILE A 150 0.94 28.87 4.41
N LEU A 151 -0.07 28.42 3.66
CA LEU A 151 -0.46 27.01 3.59
C LEU A 151 -0.09 26.44 2.23
N ASN A 152 0.55 25.26 2.23
CA ASN A 152 0.87 24.52 1.02
C ASN A 152 0.16 23.16 1.08
N LYS A 153 -0.49 22.78 -0.02
CA LYS A 153 -1.08 21.45 -0.21
C LYS A 153 -0.27 20.71 -1.26
N THR A 154 0.17 19.51 -0.93
CA THR A 154 0.84 18.60 -1.86
C THR A 154 0.08 17.28 -1.87
N ASP A 155 -0.13 16.73 -3.06
CA ASP A 155 -0.75 15.42 -3.25
C ASP A 155 0.30 14.48 -3.83
N MET A 156 0.46 13.28 -3.26
CA MET A 156 1.45 12.31 -3.70
C MET A 156 0.78 11.22 -4.53
N THR A 157 1.12 11.15 -5.81
CA THR A 157 0.66 10.05 -6.67
C THR A 157 1.51 8.80 -6.41
N TYR A 158 0.88 7.62 -6.35
CA TYR A 158 1.54 6.32 -6.12
C TYR A 158 2.29 6.23 -4.77
N ALA A 159 1.76 6.85 -3.72
CA ALA A 159 2.40 6.91 -2.39
C ALA A 159 2.70 5.53 -1.75
N PHE A 160 2.02 4.47 -2.17
CA PHE A 160 2.23 3.11 -1.67
C PHE A 160 3.20 2.27 -2.51
N ASN A 161 3.63 2.79 -3.67
CA ASN A 161 4.53 2.09 -4.60
C ASN A 161 5.93 2.72 -4.61
N SER A 162 6.24 3.51 -3.57
CA SER A 162 7.46 4.28 -3.37
C SER A 162 8.66 3.41 -3.02
#